data_AF-A0A2T3KDZ4-F1
#
_entry.id   AF-A0A2T3KDZ4-F1
#
_cell.length_a   1.000
_cell.length_b   1.000
_cell.length_c   1.000
_cell.angle_alpha   90.00
_cell.angle_beta   90.00
_cell.angle_gamma   90.00
#
_symmetry.space_group_name_H-M   'P 1'
#
loop_
_entity.id
_entity.type
_entity.pdbx_description
1 polymer ?
#
loop_
_entity_poly.entity_id
_entity_poly.type
_entity_poly.pdbx_seq_one_letter_code
_entity_poly.pdbx_strand_id
1 'polypeptide(L)'
;MVKIKMYPAREGDAFLIKLGRKNIVIDMGLNETYEKYIKQDISSIKELGESIDLLIVTHVDNDHIMGVISLLEDNETSENPIEIKEIWHNSYRHLGFDKISGELPNTEKKILTKLVRSNQNPKLGNGISEVKIDEGITLASLLYRNKLNWNTSISNYIVSNESDDVRLDEDTKIKIISPNSKKIAILREKWKDVLESEKYNFKITDDKLFDDAYEMYMKSKNNNFEIKGISNETDIDFDELVKKKNKDKSPTNGSSIALIIESKNKRLLFLGDSHEDNIYEELDILKKNGESLDFDVVKLSHHGSNANVSERFLNLISAKIFLISTNGRYAHPSLSTIAKVIKCHPKSQIITNYKHNKVEAIASEYDFNVSVSNIIEVE
;
A
#
# COMPACT_ATOMS: atom_id res chain seq x y z
N MET A 1 -8.22 8.15 -21.62
CA MET A 1 -7.38 9.00 -20.76
C MET A 1 -7.40 8.41 -19.36
N VAL A 2 -6.24 8.17 -18.80
CA VAL A 2 -6.10 7.73 -17.41
C VAL A 2 -5.65 8.93 -16.58
N LYS A 3 -6.33 9.19 -15.46
CA LYS A 3 -5.98 10.27 -14.55
C LYS A 3 -5.66 9.70 -13.18
N ILE A 4 -4.47 10.00 -12.67
CA ILE A 4 -4.02 9.57 -11.36
C ILE A 4 -3.91 10.81 -10.48
N LYS A 5 -4.56 10.79 -9.33
CA LYS A 5 -4.37 11.78 -8.27
C LYS A 5 -3.53 11.12 -7.17
N MET A 6 -2.32 11.65 -6.96
CA MET A 6 -1.40 11.23 -5.90
C MET A 6 -1.54 12.24 -4.75
N TYR A 7 -2.21 11.85 -3.67
CA TYR A 7 -2.57 12.78 -2.61
C TYR A 7 -1.39 13.12 -1.68
N PRO A 8 -1.40 14.30 -1.04
CA PRO A 8 -0.47 14.62 0.04
C PRO A 8 -0.74 13.80 1.32
N ALA A 9 -0.28 12.54 1.35
CA ALA A 9 -0.48 11.58 2.45
C ALA A 9 0.68 11.51 3.47
N ARG A 10 1.53 12.55 3.51
CA ARG A 10 2.74 12.62 4.34
C ARG A 10 3.71 11.46 4.07
N GLU A 11 3.94 10.59 5.06
CA GLU A 11 4.77 9.39 4.96
C GLU A 11 4.08 8.23 4.27
N GLY A 12 2.76 8.26 4.08
CA GLY A 12 2.01 7.15 3.50
C GLY A 12 1.65 7.30 2.03
N ASP A 13 0.86 6.35 1.53
CA ASP A 13 0.29 6.36 0.19
C ASP A 13 -1.20 6.70 0.17
N ALA A 14 -1.60 7.41 -0.87
CA ALA A 14 -3.01 7.60 -1.20
C ALA A 14 -3.14 7.97 -2.67
N PHE A 15 -3.92 7.20 -3.41
CA PHE A 15 -4.13 7.40 -4.85
C PHE A 15 -5.59 7.23 -5.24
N LEU A 16 -6.05 8.09 -6.15
CA LEU A 16 -7.28 7.90 -6.91
C LEU A 16 -6.94 7.79 -8.39
N ILE A 17 -7.31 6.67 -9.00
CA ILE A 17 -7.09 6.39 -10.43
C ILE A 17 -8.45 6.39 -11.12
N LYS A 18 -8.64 7.32 -12.04
CA LYS A 18 -9.83 7.41 -12.89
C LYS A 18 -9.55 6.83 -14.27
N LEU A 19 -10.33 5.82 -14.64
CA LEU A 19 -10.28 5.10 -15.91
C LEU A 19 -11.62 5.30 -16.63
N GLY A 20 -11.83 6.49 -17.21
CA GLY A 20 -13.17 6.89 -17.67
C GLY A 20 -14.12 7.08 -16.48
N ARG A 21 -15.20 6.29 -16.41
CA ARG A 21 -16.16 6.31 -15.29
C ARG A 21 -15.82 5.35 -14.15
N LYS A 22 -14.74 4.59 -14.30
CA LYS A 22 -14.26 3.65 -13.28
C LYS A 22 -13.31 4.36 -12.34
N ASN A 23 -13.51 4.15 -11.03
CA ASN A 23 -12.67 4.75 -10.00
C ASN A 23 -12.01 3.65 -9.16
N ILE A 24 -10.67 3.63 -9.15
CA ILE A 24 -9.86 2.77 -8.29
C ILE A 24 -9.18 3.64 -7.24
N VAL A 25 -9.30 3.26 -5.97
CA VAL A 25 -8.60 3.90 -4.85
C VAL A 25 -7.52 2.95 -4.36
N ILE A 26 -6.28 3.43 -4.19
CA ILE A 26 -5.18 2.65 -3.62
C ILE A 26 -4.63 3.41 -2.42
N ASP A 27 -4.88 2.86 -1.22
CA ASP A 27 -4.63 3.47 0.08
C ASP A 27 -5.27 4.86 0.23
N MET A 28 -5.37 5.37 1.46
CA MET A 28 -5.97 6.69 1.72
C MET A 28 -5.19 7.50 2.76
N GLY A 29 -3.95 7.12 3.04
CA GLY A 29 -3.11 7.88 3.94
C GLY A 29 -3.59 7.83 5.39
N LEU A 30 -3.18 8.86 6.14
CA LEU A 30 -3.72 9.20 7.46
C LEU A 30 -5.15 9.78 7.37
N ASN A 31 -5.88 9.82 8.49
CA ASN A 31 -7.21 10.45 8.62
C ASN A 31 -7.26 11.86 8.01
N GLU A 32 -6.25 12.68 8.31
CA GLU A 32 -6.17 14.04 7.79
C GLU A 32 -6.11 14.10 6.26
N THR A 33 -5.54 13.08 5.62
CA THR A 33 -5.47 12.98 4.15
C THR A 33 -6.87 12.85 3.57
N TYR A 34 -7.69 12.00 4.19
CA TYR A 34 -9.09 11.85 3.81
C TYR A 34 -9.86 13.15 3.98
N GLU A 35 -9.85 13.71 5.19
CA GLU A 35 -10.64 14.92 5.51
C GLU A 35 -10.24 16.13 4.66
N LYS A 36 -8.93 16.35 4.43
CA LYS A 36 -8.44 17.54 3.73
C LYS A 36 -8.50 17.42 2.21
N TYR A 37 -8.35 16.21 1.66
CA TYR A 37 -8.10 16.06 0.23
C TYR A 37 -9.04 15.06 -0.46
N ILE A 38 -9.19 13.86 0.09
CA ILE A 38 -9.87 12.76 -0.64
C ILE A 38 -11.40 12.91 -0.58
N LYS A 39 -11.94 13.35 0.57
CA LYS A 39 -13.39 13.52 0.80
C LYS A 39 -14.07 14.37 -0.27
N GLN A 40 -13.40 15.42 -0.76
CA GLN A 40 -13.93 16.24 -1.84
C GLN A 40 -14.07 15.46 -3.16
N ASP A 41 -13.07 14.67 -3.55
CA ASP A 41 -13.16 13.89 -4.79
C ASP A 41 -14.18 12.75 -4.67
N ILE A 42 -14.34 12.16 -3.47
CA ILE A 42 -15.40 11.17 -3.22
C ILE A 42 -16.78 11.81 -3.41
N SER A 43 -16.99 13.03 -2.90
CA SER A 43 -18.23 13.78 -3.15
C SER A 43 -18.44 14.05 -4.64
N SER A 44 -17.40 14.43 -5.39
CA SER A 44 -17.50 14.61 -6.84
C SER A 44 -17.81 13.31 -7.59
N ILE A 45 -17.29 12.15 -7.16
CA ILE A 45 -17.65 10.84 -7.73
C ILE A 45 -19.15 10.57 -7.50
N LYS A 46 -19.67 10.83 -6.30
CA LYS A 46 -21.10 10.69 -5.99
C LYS A 46 -21.97 11.60 -6.84
N GLU A 47 -21.59 12.86 -7.00
CA GLU A 47 -22.35 13.85 -7.81
C GLU A 47 -22.46 13.43 -9.29
N LEU A 48 -21.48 12.68 -9.80
CA LEU A 48 -21.50 12.11 -11.15
C LEU A 48 -22.31 10.80 -11.26
N GLY A 49 -22.89 10.32 -10.15
CA GLY A 49 -23.56 9.03 -10.07
C GLY A 49 -22.60 7.86 -10.29
N GLU A 50 -21.33 8.03 -9.92
CA GLU A 50 -20.30 7.00 -10.03
C GLU A 50 -20.06 6.34 -8.66
N SER A 51 -19.32 5.22 -8.70
CA SER A 51 -18.93 4.43 -7.54
C SER A 51 -17.41 4.35 -7.41
N ILE A 52 -16.91 3.91 -6.26
CA ILE A 52 -15.57 3.31 -6.19
C ILE A 52 -15.69 1.85 -6.64
N ASP A 53 -15.17 1.53 -7.82
CA ASP A 53 -15.24 0.17 -8.37
C ASP A 53 -14.30 -0.78 -7.64
N LEU A 54 -13.16 -0.29 -7.15
CA LEU A 54 -12.21 -1.05 -6.37
C LEU A 54 -11.46 -0.15 -5.39
N LEU A 55 -11.49 -0.48 -4.10
CA LEU A 55 -10.64 0.13 -3.08
C LEU A 55 -9.61 -0.90 -2.63
N ILE A 56 -8.33 -0.54 -2.70
CA ILE A 56 -7.21 -1.44 -2.37
C ILE A 56 -6.49 -0.85 -1.16
N VAL A 57 -6.40 -1.62 -0.10
CA VAL A 57 -5.52 -1.36 1.04
C VAL A 57 -4.32 -2.27 0.89
N THR A 58 -3.18 -1.67 0.56
CA THR A 58 -2.00 -2.44 0.18
C THR A 58 -1.49 -3.28 1.34
N HIS A 59 -1.51 -2.74 2.56
CA HIS A 59 -1.17 -3.41 3.80
C HIS A 59 -1.71 -2.65 5.02
N VAL A 60 -1.43 -3.17 6.22
CA VAL A 60 -2.14 -2.81 7.47
C VAL A 60 -1.61 -1.54 8.16
N ASP A 61 -0.57 -0.91 7.65
CA ASP A 61 0.10 0.21 8.31
C ASP A 61 -0.79 1.46 8.37
N ASN A 62 -0.60 2.24 9.44
CA ASN A 62 -1.51 3.34 9.78
C ASN A 62 -1.52 4.45 8.73
N ASP A 63 -0.37 4.78 8.18
CA ASP A 63 -0.20 5.75 7.12
C ASP A 63 -0.77 5.28 5.77
N HIS A 64 -1.36 4.09 5.68
CA HIS A 64 -2.10 3.63 4.49
C HIS A 64 -3.61 3.48 4.75
N ILE A 65 -3.98 2.89 5.88
CA ILE A 65 -5.34 2.41 6.15
C ILE A 65 -6.26 3.41 6.87
N MET A 66 -5.69 4.40 7.56
CA MET A 66 -6.44 5.30 8.44
C MET A 66 -7.49 6.13 7.69
N GLY A 67 -7.15 6.69 6.53
CA GLY A 67 -8.11 7.41 5.68
C GLY A 67 -9.24 6.52 5.14
N VAL A 68 -9.01 5.20 4.99
CA VAL A 68 -10.05 4.25 4.58
C VAL A 68 -11.05 4.04 5.71
N ILE A 69 -10.55 3.92 6.94
CA ILE A 69 -11.40 3.86 8.14
C ILE A 69 -12.28 5.11 8.22
N SER A 70 -11.70 6.31 8.05
CA SER A 70 -12.47 7.56 8.02
C SER A 70 -13.56 7.56 6.95
N LEU A 71 -13.26 7.11 5.72
CA LEU A 71 -14.25 7.01 4.65
C LEU A 71 -15.42 6.08 5.02
N LEU A 72 -15.13 4.93 5.62
CA LEU A 72 -16.16 3.95 5.95
C LEU A 72 -17.03 4.40 7.13
N GLU A 73 -16.45 5.08 8.13
CA GLU A 73 -17.21 5.71 9.21
C GLU A 73 -18.11 6.86 8.71
N ASP A 74 -17.59 7.70 7.81
CA ASP A 74 -18.37 8.74 7.15
C ASP A 74 -19.54 8.13 6.35
N ASN A 75 -19.32 7.00 5.67
CA ASN A 75 -20.37 6.30 4.94
C ASN A 75 -21.49 5.76 5.85
N GLU A 76 -21.19 5.36 7.08
CA GLU A 76 -22.22 4.87 8.02
C GLU A 76 -23.15 5.96 8.54
N THR A 77 -22.63 7.19 8.63
CA THR A 77 -23.37 8.35 9.16
C THR A 77 -23.98 9.23 8.06
N SER A 78 -23.56 9.04 6.81
CA SER A 78 -24.00 9.81 5.65
C SER A 78 -25.38 9.35 5.16
N GLU A 79 -26.28 10.30 4.89
CA GLU A 79 -27.59 10.03 4.26
C GLU A 79 -27.46 9.53 2.82
N ASN A 80 -26.34 9.83 2.16
CA ASN A 80 -26.02 9.41 0.79
C ASN A 80 -24.57 8.93 0.70
N PRO A 81 -24.28 7.69 1.18
CA PRO A 81 -22.93 7.14 1.18
C PRO A 81 -22.43 6.84 -0.25
N ILE A 82 -21.11 6.89 -0.44
CA ILE A 82 -20.52 6.44 -1.73
C ILE A 82 -20.63 4.92 -1.82
N GLU A 83 -21.07 4.40 -2.96
CA GLU A 83 -21.02 2.97 -3.23
C GLU A 83 -19.56 2.52 -3.43
N ILE A 84 -19.15 1.48 -2.70
CA ILE A 84 -17.86 0.80 -2.85
C ILE A 84 -18.17 -0.64 -3.27
N LYS A 85 -17.81 -1.01 -4.50
CA LYS A 85 -18.20 -2.31 -5.09
C LYS A 85 -17.37 -3.47 -4.57
N GLU A 86 -16.09 -3.23 -4.31
CA GLU A 86 -15.14 -4.24 -3.85
C GLU A 86 -14.01 -3.57 -3.06
N ILE A 87 -13.56 -4.26 -2.00
CA ILE A 87 -12.43 -3.85 -1.18
C ILE A 87 -11.41 -4.98 -1.12
N TRP A 88 -10.17 -4.68 -1.49
CA TRP A 88 -9.04 -5.60 -1.36
C TRP A 88 -8.18 -5.25 -0.15
N HIS A 89 -8.05 -6.21 0.78
CA HIS A 89 -7.22 -6.09 1.97
C HIS A 89 -6.90 -7.48 2.54
N ASN A 90 -5.63 -7.80 2.78
CA ASN A 90 -5.28 -9.05 3.46
C ASN A 90 -5.21 -8.83 4.98
N SER A 91 -6.06 -9.52 5.72
CA SER A 91 -6.07 -9.53 7.19
C SER A 91 -5.87 -10.96 7.71
N TYR A 92 -6.02 -11.21 9.02
CA TYR A 92 -5.83 -12.52 9.64
C TYR A 92 -6.51 -13.64 8.84
N ARG A 93 -7.76 -13.40 8.42
CA ARG A 93 -8.52 -14.43 7.73
C ARG A 93 -7.89 -14.88 6.40
N HIS A 94 -7.05 -14.04 5.79
CA HIS A 94 -6.39 -14.24 4.51
C HIS A 94 -4.97 -14.82 4.67
N LEU A 95 -4.57 -15.20 5.89
CA LEU A 95 -3.24 -15.78 6.16
C LEU A 95 -3.16 -17.29 5.89
N GLY A 96 -4.23 -17.94 5.45
CA GLY A 96 -4.21 -19.38 5.13
C GLY A 96 -3.95 -20.27 6.35
N PHE A 97 -4.60 -19.96 7.48
CA PHE A 97 -4.67 -20.87 8.63
C PHE A 97 -5.72 -21.96 8.43
N ASP A 98 -5.44 -23.17 8.91
CA ASP A 98 -6.45 -24.18 9.17
C ASP A 98 -7.29 -23.77 10.39
N LYS A 99 -8.49 -23.25 10.14
CA LYS A 99 -9.38 -22.71 11.17
C LYS A 99 -10.42 -23.72 11.55
N ILE A 100 -10.68 -23.82 12.86
CA ILE A 100 -11.76 -24.62 13.40
C ILE A 100 -13.02 -23.75 13.43
N SER A 101 -14.12 -24.21 12.83
CA SER A 101 -15.42 -23.55 12.96
C SER A 101 -16.01 -23.76 14.35
N GLY A 102 -16.61 -22.71 14.91
CA GLY A 102 -17.31 -22.77 16.19
C GLY A 102 -16.95 -21.60 17.11
N GLU A 103 -17.52 -21.60 18.31
CA GLU A 103 -17.30 -20.50 19.26
C GLU A 103 -15.84 -20.44 19.74
N LEU A 104 -15.29 -19.22 19.72
CA LEU A 104 -14.00 -18.93 20.32
C LEU A 104 -14.07 -19.18 21.84
N PRO A 105 -13.19 -20.03 22.41
CA PRO A 105 -13.22 -20.27 23.84
C PRO A 105 -12.97 -18.98 24.63
N ASN A 106 -13.60 -18.87 25.81
CA ASN A 106 -13.56 -17.67 26.63
C ASN A 106 -12.13 -17.19 26.98
N THR A 107 -11.17 -18.11 27.10
CA THR A 107 -9.77 -17.78 27.39
C THR A 107 -9.13 -17.05 26.21
N GLU A 108 -9.21 -17.62 25.00
CA GLU A 108 -8.74 -17.03 23.75
C GLU A 108 -9.43 -15.69 23.48
N LYS A 109 -10.75 -15.63 23.67
CA LYS A 109 -11.53 -14.40 23.53
C LYS A 109 -11.02 -13.27 24.42
N LYS A 110 -10.70 -13.57 25.69
CA LYS A 110 -10.11 -12.59 26.62
C LYS A 110 -8.74 -12.12 26.16
N ILE A 111 -7.89 -13.02 25.64
CA ILE A 111 -6.56 -12.68 25.12
C ILE A 111 -6.67 -11.76 23.90
N LEU A 112 -7.47 -12.13 22.90
CA LEU A 112 -7.64 -11.31 21.70
C LEU A 112 -8.24 -9.93 22.04
N THR A 113 -9.23 -9.88 22.94
CA THR A 113 -9.79 -8.61 23.41
C THR A 113 -8.75 -7.74 24.10
N LYS A 114 -7.84 -8.35 24.88
CA LYS A 114 -6.71 -7.65 25.49
C LYS A 114 -5.76 -7.11 24.43
N LEU A 115 -5.41 -7.90 23.40
CA LEU A 115 -4.54 -7.49 22.30
C LEU A 115 -5.11 -6.31 21.52
N VAL A 116 -6.43 -6.29 21.28
CA VAL A 116 -7.13 -5.14 20.70
C VAL A 116 -6.93 -3.92 21.60
N ARG A 117 -7.31 -4.00 22.88
CA ARG A 117 -7.25 -2.86 23.82
C ARG A 117 -5.84 -2.33 24.08
N SER A 118 -4.84 -3.21 24.20
CA SER A 118 -3.46 -2.81 24.51
C SER A 118 -2.82 -1.97 23.41
N ASN A 119 -3.29 -2.14 22.17
CA ASN A 119 -2.73 -1.48 20.99
C ASN A 119 -3.57 -0.29 20.50
N GLN A 120 -4.64 0.06 21.23
CA GLN A 120 -5.41 1.30 21.00
C GLN A 120 -4.63 2.56 21.39
N ASN A 121 -3.64 2.46 22.30
CA ASN A 121 -2.86 3.59 22.79
C ASN A 121 -1.35 3.48 22.46
N PRO A 122 -0.91 3.58 21.20
CA PRO A 122 0.48 3.86 20.92
C PRO A 122 0.74 5.32 21.34
N LYS A 123 1.70 5.56 22.23
CA LYS A 123 2.17 6.92 22.55
C LYS A 123 2.64 7.60 21.25
N LEU A 124 1.79 8.41 20.61
CA LEU A 124 2.21 9.26 19.50
C LEU A 124 3.15 10.33 20.06
N GLY A 125 4.35 10.41 19.49
CA GLY A 125 5.29 11.49 19.77
C GLY A 125 4.67 12.85 19.43
N ASN A 126 4.81 13.78 20.37
CA ASN A 126 4.36 15.17 20.38
C ASN A 126 4.09 15.82 19.00
N GLY A 127 2.87 16.32 18.81
CA GLY A 127 2.64 17.52 17.97
C GLY A 127 1.53 17.50 16.91
N ILE A 128 0.55 16.59 16.94
CA ILE A 128 -0.57 16.63 15.98
C ILE A 128 -1.89 16.62 16.74
N SER A 129 -2.71 17.65 16.49
CA SER A 129 -4.03 17.84 17.08
C SER A 129 -4.98 16.71 16.71
N GLU A 130 -5.48 16.04 17.74
CA GLU A 130 -6.42 14.92 17.74
C GLU A 130 -7.74 15.26 17.02
N VAL A 131 -8.07 14.51 15.98
CA VAL A 131 -9.45 14.27 15.57
C VAL A 131 -9.80 12.87 16.06
N LYS A 132 -10.88 12.79 16.85
CA LYS A 132 -11.44 11.58 17.46
C LYS A 132 -11.87 10.57 16.39
N ILE A 133 -10.95 9.72 15.97
CA ILE A 133 -11.33 8.37 15.58
C ILE A 133 -11.33 7.55 16.87
N ASP A 134 -12.33 6.71 17.06
CA ASP A 134 -12.29 5.74 18.14
C ASP A 134 -11.11 4.81 17.84
N GLU A 135 -9.98 5.01 18.55
CA GLU A 135 -8.68 4.35 18.30
C GLU A 135 -8.76 2.80 18.37
N GLY A 136 -9.93 2.25 18.71
CA GLY A 136 -10.29 0.85 18.66
C GLY A 136 -10.96 0.32 17.40
N ILE A 137 -11.28 1.14 16.40
CA ILE A 137 -11.92 0.68 15.17
C ILE A 137 -10.87 0.15 14.18
N THR A 138 -11.07 -1.09 13.74
CA THR A 138 -10.25 -1.76 12.72
C THR A 138 -10.94 -1.69 11.36
N LEU A 139 -10.19 -1.81 10.27
CA LEU A 139 -10.82 -1.91 8.95
C LEU A 139 -11.66 -3.19 8.88
N ALA A 140 -11.14 -4.31 9.39
CA ALA A 140 -11.87 -5.57 9.45
C ALA A 140 -13.26 -5.45 10.11
N SER A 141 -13.36 -4.73 11.23
CA SER A 141 -14.62 -4.52 11.95
C SER A 141 -15.65 -3.75 11.10
N LEU A 142 -15.20 -2.72 10.37
CA LEU A 142 -16.03 -1.94 9.44
C LEU A 142 -16.53 -2.79 8.28
N LEU A 143 -15.63 -3.56 7.66
CA LEU A 143 -15.96 -4.44 6.53
C LEU A 143 -17.03 -5.46 6.92
N TYR A 144 -16.91 -6.06 8.12
CA TYR A 144 -17.90 -6.99 8.63
C TYR A 144 -19.24 -6.36 8.97
N ARG A 145 -19.24 -5.25 9.72
CA ARG A 145 -20.49 -4.66 10.22
C ARG A 145 -21.33 -4.06 9.10
N ASN A 146 -20.67 -3.54 8.07
CA ASN A 146 -21.30 -2.98 6.87
C ASN A 146 -21.57 -4.00 5.76
N LYS A 147 -21.17 -5.27 5.96
CA LYS A 147 -21.34 -6.35 4.98
C LYS A 147 -20.77 -5.98 3.60
N LEU A 148 -19.61 -5.33 3.59
CA LEU A 148 -18.95 -4.90 2.36
C LEU A 148 -18.33 -6.09 1.65
N ASN A 149 -18.27 -6.01 0.32
CA ASN A 149 -17.55 -6.97 -0.52
C ASN A 149 -16.06 -6.88 -0.20
N TRP A 150 -15.55 -7.89 0.49
CA TRP A 150 -14.16 -7.98 0.92
C TRP A 150 -13.46 -9.17 0.25
N ASN A 151 -12.55 -8.86 -0.67
CA ASN A 151 -11.82 -9.81 -1.50
C ASN A 151 -12.74 -10.76 -2.29
N THR A 152 -14.00 -10.37 -2.56
CA THR A 152 -15.02 -11.30 -3.08
C THR A 152 -14.83 -11.67 -4.55
N SER A 153 -14.14 -10.80 -5.29
CA SER A 153 -13.71 -11.02 -6.67
C SER A 153 -12.51 -11.97 -6.79
N ILE A 154 -11.92 -12.39 -5.68
CA ILE A 154 -10.78 -13.31 -5.65
C ILE A 154 -11.25 -14.71 -5.24
N SER A 155 -10.93 -15.73 -6.03
CA SER A 155 -11.48 -17.09 -5.91
C SER A 155 -11.26 -17.75 -4.54
N ASN A 156 -10.15 -17.46 -3.86
CA ASN A 156 -9.84 -17.96 -2.51
C ASN A 156 -9.87 -16.84 -1.43
N TYR A 157 -10.35 -15.65 -1.78
CA TYR A 157 -10.35 -14.45 -0.94
C TYR A 157 -8.95 -13.95 -0.51
N ILE A 158 -7.85 -14.56 -0.96
CA ILE A 158 -6.48 -14.13 -0.65
C ILE A 158 -5.92 -13.36 -1.83
N VAL A 159 -5.78 -12.04 -1.70
CA VAL A 159 -5.23 -11.19 -2.76
C VAL A 159 -3.72 -11.47 -2.85
N SER A 160 -3.27 -12.13 -3.91
CA SER A 160 -1.87 -12.53 -4.09
C SER A 160 -1.51 -12.67 -5.57
N ASN A 161 -0.23 -12.85 -5.90
CA ASN A 161 0.19 -13.12 -7.28
C ASN A 161 -0.28 -14.49 -7.81
N GLU A 162 -0.88 -15.32 -6.97
CA GLU A 162 -1.51 -16.59 -7.34
C GLU A 162 -3.01 -16.41 -7.69
N SER A 163 -3.57 -15.22 -7.46
CA SER A 163 -4.94 -14.88 -7.81
C SER A 163 -5.11 -14.69 -9.32
N ASP A 164 -6.29 -15.04 -9.83
CA ASP A 164 -6.65 -14.79 -11.22
C ASP A 164 -6.68 -13.27 -11.54
N ASP A 165 -6.42 -12.93 -12.80
CA ASP A 165 -6.59 -11.56 -13.30
C ASP A 165 -8.06 -11.12 -13.13
N VAL A 166 -8.28 -9.93 -12.57
CA VAL A 166 -9.62 -9.38 -12.34
C VAL A 166 -9.96 -8.35 -13.42
N ARG A 167 -11.15 -8.44 -14.01
CA ARG A 167 -11.65 -7.45 -14.99
C ARG A 167 -12.71 -6.56 -14.34
N LEU A 168 -12.52 -5.25 -14.43
CA LEU A 168 -13.53 -4.26 -13.98
C LEU A 168 -14.55 -3.94 -15.09
N ASP A 169 -14.14 -4.12 -16.34
CA ASP A 169 -14.94 -4.04 -17.57
C ASP A 169 -14.16 -4.69 -18.74
N GLU A 170 -14.63 -4.53 -19.98
CA GLU A 170 -13.99 -5.09 -21.18
C GLU A 170 -12.59 -4.50 -21.46
N ASP A 171 -12.38 -3.24 -21.06
CA ASP A 171 -11.16 -2.48 -21.36
C ASP A 171 -10.16 -2.47 -20.19
N THR A 172 -10.60 -2.85 -18.98
CA THR A 172 -9.85 -2.69 -17.73
C THR A 172 -9.60 -4.01 -17.03
N LYS A 173 -8.33 -4.41 -16.97
CA LYS A 173 -7.85 -5.64 -16.33
C LYS A 173 -6.81 -5.31 -15.25
N ILE A 174 -6.86 -6.03 -14.15
CA ILE A 174 -5.95 -5.90 -13.02
C ILE A 174 -5.28 -7.26 -12.79
N LYS A 175 -3.95 -7.27 -12.83
CA LYS A 175 -3.13 -8.44 -12.46
C LYS A 175 -2.44 -8.14 -11.13
N ILE A 176 -2.58 -9.04 -10.16
CA ILE A 176 -1.89 -8.93 -8.88
C ILE A 176 -0.51 -9.58 -9.03
N ILE A 177 0.54 -8.92 -8.55
CA ILE A 177 1.94 -9.40 -8.65
C ILE A 177 2.63 -9.53 -7.28
N SER A 178 1.97 -9.10 -6.20
CA SER A 178 2.42 -9.26 -4.82
C SER A 178 1.20 -9.22 -3.90
N PRO A 179 1.24 -9.87 -2.72
CA PRO A 179 2.29 -10.77 -2.21
C PRO A 179 2.28 -12.16 -2.86
N ASN A 180 3.36 -12.92 -2.68
CA ASN A 180 3.37 -14.36 -2.97
C ASN A 180 3.07 -15.20 -1.72
N SER A 181 2.78 -16.50 -1.91
CA SER A 181 2.49 -17.43 -0.81
C SER A 181 3.59 -17.49 0.25
N LYS A 182 4.86 -17.33 -0.12
CA LYS A 182 5.97 -17.28 0.86
C LYS A 182 5.86 -16.05 1.77
N LYS A 183 5.53 -14.88 1.22
CA LYS A 183 5.36 -13.65 2.03
C LYS A 183 4.12 -13.74 2.92
N ILE A 184 3.01 -14.30 2.43
CA ILE A 184 1.83 -14.58 3.24
C ILE A 184 2.18 -15.55 4.39
N ALA A 185 2.94 -16.62 4.12
CA ALA A 185 3.36 -17.57 5.15
C ALA A 185 4.25 -16.94 6.22
N ILE A 186 5.17 -16.03 5.88
CA ILE A 186 5.98 -15.30 6.87
C ILE A 186 5.08 -14.49 7.82
N LEU A 187 4.04 -13.84 7.28
CA LEU A 187 3.10 -13.06 8.07
C LEU A 187 2.22 -13.96 8.96
N ARG A 188 1.80 -15.12 8.44
CA ARG A 188 1.11 -16.17 9.19
C ARG A 188 1.94 -16.65 10.38
N GLU A 189 3.20 -17.03 10.17
CA GLU A 189 4.06 -17.51 11.26
C GLU A 189 4.33 -16.41 12.28
N LYS A 190 4.56 -15.16 11.85
CA LYS A 190 4.69 -14.03 12.77
C LYS A 190 3.45 -13.87 13.65
N TRP A 191 2.24 -13.95 13.09
CA TRP A 191 1.03 -13.85 13.88
C TRP A 191 0.83 -15.06 14.81
N LYS A 192 1.18 -16.25 14.35
CA LYS A 192 1.16 -17.47 15.17
C LYS A 192 2.08 -17.36 16.38
N ASP A 193 3.31 -16.87 16.20
CA ASP A 193 4.26 -16.63 17.30
C ASP A 193 3.68 -15.68 18.36
N VAL A 194 2.93 -14.66 17.93
CA VAL A 194 2.25 -13.73 18.86
C VAL A 194 1.19 -14.46 19.68
N LEU A 195 0.34 -15.24 19.03
CA LEU A 195 -0.70 -16.00 19.72
C LEU A 195 -0.10 -17.04 20.69
N GLU A 196 0.94 -17.76 20.27
CA GLU A 196 1.62 -18.76 21.09
C GLU A 196 2.38 -18.13 22.27
N SER A 197 2.88 -16.89 22.12
CA SER A 197 3.49 -16.14 23.22
C SER A 197 2.49 -15.74 24.31
N GLU A 198 1.21 -15.55 23.96
CA GLU A 198 0.16 -15.30 24.95
C GLU A 198 -0.40 -16.60 25.54
N LYS A 199 -0.47 -17.69 24.76
CA LYS A 199 -0.92 -19.01 25.23
C LYS A 199 -0.43 -20.15 24.33
N TYR A 200 0.22 -21.15 24.93
CA TYR A 200 0.59 -22.39 24.24
C TYR A 200 -0.64 -23.12 23.67
N ASN A 201 -0.53 -23.62 22.43
CA ASN A 201 -1.61 -24.29 21.69
C ASN A 201 -2.88 -23.42 21.58
N PHE A 202 -2.69 -22.16 21.18
CA PHE A 202 -3.77 -21.20 20.95
C PHE A 202 -4.75 -21.76 19.90
N LYS A 203 -6.05 -21.83 20.22
CA LYS A 203 -7.05 -22.32 19.25
C LYS A 203 -7.32 -21.29 18.17
N ILE A 204 -7.05 -21.66 16.92
CA ILE A 204 -7.25 -20.84 15.73
C ILE A 204 -8.65 -21.08 15.15
N THR A 205 -9.48 -20.04 15.05
CA THR A 205 -10.88 -20.14 14.57
C THR A 205 -11.21 -19.08 13.53
N ASP A 206 -12.42 -19.10 12.98
CA ASP A 206 -12.97 -18.10 12.06
C ASP A 206 -13.64 -16.90 12.77
N ASP A 207 -13.45 -16.76 14.09
CA ASP A 207 -14.01 -15.65 14.86
C ASP A 207 -13.43 -14.30 14.42
N LYS A 208 -14.33 -13.33 14.21
CA LYS A 208 -14.03 -11.99 13.70
C LYS A 208 -13.02 -11.23 14.55
N LEU A 209 -12.97 -11.53 15.85
CA LEU A 209 -12.06 -10.88 16.80
C LEU A 209 -10.58 -11.11 16.47
N PHE A 210 -10.26 -12.17 15.72
CA PHE A 210 -8.90 -12.39 15.25
C PHE A 210 -8.44 -11.33 14.24
N ASP A 211 -9.31 -10.90 13.31
CA ASP A 211 -8.95 -9.85 12.36
C ASP A 211 -8.69 -8.53 13.08
N ASP A 212 -9.52 -8.18 14.07
CA ASP A 212 -9.33 -6.98 14.89
C ASP A 212 -8.02 -7.02 15.69
N ALA A 213 -7.76 -8.13 16.38
CA ALA A 213 -6.55 -8.31 17.16
C ALA A 213 -5.29 -8.31 16.28
N TYR A 214 -5.37 -8.93 15.10
CA TYR A 214 -4.30 -8.95 14.12
C TYR A 214 -3.98 -7.55 13.59
N GLU A 215 -4.99 -6.81 13.14
CA GLU A 215 -4.78 -5.46 12.60
C GLU A 215 -4.19 -4.53 13.66
N MET A 216 -4.75 -4.54 14.87
CA MET A 216 -4.24 -3.73 15.99
C MET A 216 -2.80 -4.08 16.34
N TYR A 217 -2.46 -5.37 16.39
CA TYR A 217 -1.10 -5.79 16.69
C TYR A 217 -0.11 -5.34 15.60
N MET A 218 -0.44 -5.60 14.33
CA MET A 218 0.47 -5.31 13.23
C MET A 218 0.70 -3.80 13.04
N LYS A 219 -0.34 -2.97 13.24
CA LYS A 219 -0.22 -1.50 13.27
C LYS A 219 0.76 -0.98 14.32
N SER A 220 0.73 -1.55 15.53
CA SER A 220 1.47 -1.02 16.68
C SER A 220 3.00 -1.21 16.61
N LYS A 221 3.47 -2.23 15.89
CA LYS A 221 4.87 -2.69 15.93
C LYS A 221 5.80 -1.99 14.92
N ASN A 222 5.25 -1.25 13.96
CA ASN A 222 6.07 -0.52 12.97
C ASN A 222 6.57 0.84 13.46
N ASN A 223 6.28 1.24 14.70
CA ASN A 223 6.81 2.47 15.30
C ASN A 223 8.32 2.40 15.67
N ASN A 224 9.00 1.26 15.47
CA ASN A 224 10.44 1.10 15.74
C ASN A 224 11.30 1.23 14.48
N PHE A 225 11.06 2.24 13.63
CA PHE A 225 12.04 2.62 12.62
C PHE A 225 13.18 3.39 13.30
N GLU A 226 14.38 2.80 13.29
CA GLU A 226 15.61 3.55 13.57
C GLU A 226 15.67 4.73 12.59
N ILE A 227 15.51 5.94 13.13
CA ILE A 227 15.93 7.16 12.44
C ILE A 227 17.44 7.04 12.29
N LYS A 228 17.91 6.43 11.19
CA LYS A 228 19.30 6.61 10.78
C LYS A 228 19.43 8.09 10.47
N GLY A 229 20.20 8.76 11.31
CA GLY A 229 20.44 10.19 11.24
C GLY A 229 20.76 10.60 9.81
N ILE A 230 20.29 11.78 9.45
CA ILE A 230 20.68 12.49 8.23
C ILE A 230 22.20 12.68 8.32
N SER A 231 22.97 11.71 7.83
CA SER A 231 24.29 12.04 7.31
C SER A 231 24.00 12.93 6.12
N ASN A 232 24.57 14.13 6.09
CA ASN A 232 24.55 14.99 4.92
C ASN A 232 25.08 14.19 3.72
N GLU A 233 24.17 13.55 2.96
CA GLU A 233 24.48 12.79 1.75
C GLU A 233 24.79 13.73 0.57
N THR A 234 25.24 14.96 0.84
CA THR A 234 25.50 15.98 -0.18
C THR A 234 26.87 15.87 -0.82
N ASP A 235 27.75 14.97 -0.33
CA ASP A 235 29.09 14.70 -0.86
C ASP A 235 29.28 13.24 -1.31
N ILE A 236 28.20 12.48 -1.51
CA ILE A 236 28.32 11.07 -1.95
C ILE A 236 28.42 11.01 -3.48
N ASP A 237 29.45 10.33 -3.95
CA ASP A 237 29.68 10.05 -5.37
C ASP A 237 28.49 9.30 -6.00
N PHE A 238 28.11 9.67 -7.23
CA PHE A 238 26.96 9.09 -7.92
C PHE A 238 27.08 7.58 -8.11
N ASP A 239 28.29 7.10 -8.43
CA ASP A 239 28.54 5.67 -8.57
C ASP A 239 28.40 4.93 -7.23
N GLU A 240 28.75 5.56 -6.10
CA GLU A 240 28.50 5.01 -4.76
C GLU A 240 27.00 4.96 -4.44
N LEU A 241 26.24 6.02 -4.78
CA LEU A 241 24.78 6.04 -4.61
C LEU A 241 24.13 4.88 -5.37
N VAL A 242 24.50 4.67 -6.63
CA VAL A 242 23.94 3.59 -7.46
C VAL A 242 24.26 2.21 -6.87
N LYS A 243 25.51 2.01 -6.38
CA LYS A 243 25.96 0.72 -5.82
C LYS A 243 25.38 0.39 -4.46
N LYS A 244 24.74 1.34 -3.76
CA LYS A 244 24.16 1.14 -2.42
C LYS A 244 23.08 0.05 -2.47
N LYS A 245 23.28 -1.00 -1.68
CA LYS A 245 22.33 -2.12 -1.54
C LYS A 245 21.77 -2.15 -0.13
N ASN A 246 20.45 -2.31 -0.03
CA ASN A 246 19.76 -2.61 1.21
C ASN A 246 18.61 -3.57 0.91
N LYS A 247 18.03 -4.18 1.93
CA LYS A 247 16.88 -5.07 1.77
C LYS A 247 15.87 -4.82 2.88
N ASP A 248 14.62 -4.59 2.48
CA ASP A 248 13.50 -4.51 3.40
C ASP A 248 13.21 -5.92 3.96
N LYS A 249 12.96 -5.98 5.26
CA LYS A 249 12.70 -7.20 6.01
C LYS A 249 11.37 -7.15 6.75
N SER A 250 10.61 -6.06 6.61
CA SER A 250 9.31 -5.90 7.25
C SER A 250 8.32 -6.96 6.73
N PRO A 251 7.76 -7.82 7.59
CA PRO A 251 6.76 -8.78 7.15
C PRO A 251 5.48 -8.10 6.61
N THR A 252 5.10 -6.93 7.12
CA THR A 252 3.92 -6.19 6.66
C THR A 252 4.17 -5.63 5.25
N ASN A 253 5.32 -5.00 5.01
CA ASN A 253 5.71 -4.50 3.68
C ASN A 253 5.88 -5.64 2.68
N GLY A 254 6.44 -6.77 3.13
CA GLY A 254 6.53 -7.98 2.33
C GLY A 254 5.17 -8.53 1.89
N SER A 255 4.11 -8.22 2.64
CA SER A 255 2.74 -8.62 2.34
C SER A 255 1.95 -7.61 1.51
N SER A 256 2.56 -6.48 1.15
CA SER A 256 1.86 -5.43 0.41
C SER A 256 1.34 -5.93 -0.93
N ILE A 257 0.10 -5.56 -1.25
CA ILE A 257 -0.52 -5.79 -2.55
C ILE A 257 0.16 -4.88 -3.58
N ALA A 258 0.74 -5.49 -4.62
CA ALA A 258 1.21 -4.79 -5.81
C ALA A 258 0.52 -5.36 -7.05
N LEU A 259 0.34 -4.52 -8.05
CA LEU A 259 -0.52 -4.83 -9.18
C LEU A 259 -0.14 -4.08 -10.45
N ILE A 260 -0.54 -4.67 -11.57
CA ILE A 260 -0.54 -4.08 -12.90
C ILE A 260 -1.99 -3.75 -13.25
N ILE A 261 -2.26 -2.48 -13.59
CA ILE A 261 -3.54 -2.01 -14.13
C ILE A 261 -3.34 -1.81 -15.62
N GLU A 262 -4.10 -2.55 -16.41
CA GLU A 262 -4.21 -2.35 -17.85
C GLU A 262 -5.56 -1.74 -18.15
N SER A 263 -5.57 -0.57 -18.78
CA SER A 263 -6.81 0.06 -19.26
C SER A 263 -6.60 0.60 -20.66
N LYS A 264 -7.33 0.05 -21.64
CA LYS A 264 -7.13 0.32 -23.07
C LYS A 264 -5.69 0.05 -23.49
N ASN A 265 -4.95 1.08 -23.91
CA ASN A 265 -3.54 1.00 -24.29
C ASN A 265 -2.58 1.49 -23.19
N LYS A 266 -3.06 1.65 -21.94
CA LYS A 266 -2.26 2.13 -20.82
C LYS A 266 -1.95 1.02 -19.83
N ARG A 267 -0.69 0.99 -19.37
CA ARG A 267 -0.21 0.03 -18.36
C ARG A 267 0.40 0.79 -17.20
N LEU A 268 -0.14 0.57 -16.00
CA LEU A 268 0.32 1.17 -14.76
C LEU A 268 0.82 0.07 -13.82
N LEU A 269 1.94 0.30 -13.15
CA LEU A 269 2.50 -0.61 -12.14
C LEU A 269 2.48 0.10 -10.78
N PHE A 270 1.69 -0.42 -9.84
CA PHE A 270 1.62 0.08 -8.46
C PHE A 270 2.24 -0.94 -7.52
N LEU A 271 3.35 -0.56 -6.86
CA LEU A 271 4.17 -1.50 -6.10
C LEU A 271 3.90 -1.53 -4.59
N GLY A 272 2.97 -0.71 -4.07
CA GLY A 272 2.75 -0.56 -2.63
C GLY A 272 4.09 -0.41 -1.90
N ASP A 273 4.28 -1.18 -0.83
CA ASP A 273 5.55 -1.28 -0.11
C ASP A 273 6.23 -2.64 -0.31
N SER A 274 5.83 -3.35 -1.36
CA SER A 274 6.28 -4.71 -1.63
C SER A 274 7.79 -4.84 -1.71
N HIS A 275 8.30 -5.96 -1.20
CA HIS A 275 9.71 -6.28 -1.27
C HIS A 275 10.19 -6.47 -2.72
N GLU A 276 11.38 -5.95 -3.01
CA GLU A 276 11.98 -5.99 -4.34
C GLU A 276 12.15 -7.42 -4.88
N ASP A 277 12.46 -8.40 -4.02
CA ASP A 277 12.64 -9.78 -4.44
C ASP A 277 11.35 -10.39 -4.98
N ASN A 278 10.22 -10.12 -4.32
CA ASN A 278 8.92 -10.60 -4.75
C ASN A 278 8.51 -9.99 -6.10
N ILE A 279 8.68 -8.66 -6.24
CA ILE A 279 8.36 -7.95 -7.48
C ILE A 279 9.25 -8.43 -8.64
N TYR A 280 10.56 -8.58 -8.41
CA TYR A 280 11.49 -9.02 -9.44
C TYR A 280 11.17 -10.44 -9.92
N GLU A 281 10.92 -11.38 -9.00
CA GLU A 281 10.60 -12.78 -9.33
C GLU A 281 9.34 -12.87 -10.19
N GLU A 282 8.26 -12.17 -9.82
CA GLU A 282 7.01 -12.20 -10.57
C GLU A 282 7.15 -11.57 -11.95
N LEU A 283 7.73 -10.36 -12.04
CA LEU A 283 7.92 -9.69 -13.32
C LEU A 283 8.84 -10.48 -14.27
N ASP A 284 9.87 -11.17 -13.74
CA ASP A 284 10.76 -12.00 -14.55
C ASP A 284 10.01 -13.23 -15.13
N ILE A 285 9.07 -13.80 -14.37
CA ILE A 285 8.16 -14.85 -14.87
C ILE A 285 7.28 -14.30 -15.99
N LEU A 286 6.64 -13.14 -15.80
CA LEU A 286 5.79 -12.52 -16.82
C LEU A 286 6.58 -12.23 -18.10
N LYS A 287 7.80 -11.70 -17.99
CA LYS A 287 8.69 -11.45 -19.13
C LYS A 287 9.06 -12.73 -19.87
N LYS A 288 9.39 -13.80 -19.15
CA LYS A 288 9.68 -15.12 -19.74
C LYS A 288 8.46 -15.73 -20.45
N ASN A 289 7.27 -15.42 -19.98
CA ASN A 289 6.00 -15.80 -20.62
C ASN A 289 5.61 -14.89 -21.80
N GLY A 290 6.47 -13.93 -22.17
CA GLY A 290 6.28 -13.06 -23.32
C GLY A 290 5.43 -11.81 -23.05
N GLU A 291 5.13 -11.49 -21.78
CA GLU A 291 4.46 -10.24 -21.45
C GLU A 291 5.41 -9.04 -21.60
N SER A 292 4.90 -7.94 -22.18
CA SER A 292 5.62 -6.67 -22.18
C SER A 292 5.69 -6.10 -20.75
N LEU A 293 6.88 -5.66 -20.37
CA LEU A 293 7.10 -4.92 -19.11
C LEU A 293 7.33 -3.43 -19.38
N ASP A 294 6.67 -2.90 -20.41
CA ASP A 294 6.60 -1.48 -20.69
C ASP A 294 5.41 -0.87 -19.95
N PHE A 295 5.68 0.14 -19.13
CA PHE A 295 4.68 0.83 -18.33
C PHE A 295 4.63 2.31 -18.66
N ASP A 296 3.44 2.89 -18.72
CA ASP A 296 3.29 4.34 -18.79
C ASP A 296 3.62 4.97 -17.44
N VAL A 297 3.25 4.31 -16.34
CA VAL A 297 3.46 4.81 -14.98
C VAL A 297 3.89 3.68 -14.05
N VAL A 298 4.89 3.94 -13.22
CA VAL A 298 5.34 3.05 -12.14
C VAL A 298 5.36 3.81 -10.83
N LYS A 299 4.51 3.46 -9.86
CA LYS A 299 4.67 3.92 -8.47
C LYS A 299 5.76 3.07 -7.82
N LEU A 300 6.88 3.71 -7.45
CA LEU A 300 8.00 3.03 -6.80
C LEU A 300 7.61 2.52 -5.42
N SER A 301 8.15 1.36 -5.05
CA SER A 301 7.85 0.72 -3.78
C SER A 301 8.34 1.54 -2.58
N HIS A 302 7.56 1.57 -1.49
CA HIS A 302 7.96 2.07 -0.17
C HIS A 302 8.59 3.46 -0.27
N HIS A 303 7.83 4.39 -0.87
CA HIS A 303 8.18 5.80 -1.02
C HIS A 303 9.52 6.07 -1.74
N GLY A 304 10.00 5.12 -2.55
CA GLY A 304 11.32 5.20 -3.16
C GLY A 304 12.45 4.83 -2.21
N SER A 305 12.22 3.90 -1.28
CA SER A 305 13.24 3.32 -0.43
C SER A 305 14.30 2.58 -1.22
N ASN A 306 15.57 2.83 -0.90
CA ASN A 306 16.70 2.08 -1.45
C ASN A 306 16.62 0.56 -1.16
N ALA A 307 15.87 0.16 -0.13
CA ALA A 307 15.72 -1.22 0.26
C ALA A 307 14.73 -2.00 -0.64
N ASN A 308 13.94 -1.29 -1.44
CA ASN A 308 12.88 -1.84 -2.28
C ASN A 308 13.10 -1.53 -3.78
N VAL A 309 14.10 -0.72 -4.14
CA VAL A 309 14.43 -0.38 -5.53
C VAL A 309 15.88 -0.74 -5.86
N SER A 310 16.04 -1.62 -6.85
CA SER A 310 17.33 -2.14 -7.31
C SER A 310 17.57 -1.86 -8.80
N GLU A 311 18.83 -1.87 -9.23
CA GLU A 311 19.17 -1.79 -10.66
C GLU A 311 18.64 -3.00 -11.44
N ARG A 312 18.62 -4.20 -10.85
CA ARG A 312 18.10 -5.39 -11.55
C ARG A 312 16.61 -5.28 -11.84
N PHE A 313 15.84 -4.72 -10.90
CA PHE A 313 14.42 -4.43 -11.09
C PHE A 313 14.23 -3.35 -12.14
N LEU A 314 14.95 -2.22 -12.03
CA LEU A 314 14.83 -1.14 -13.00
C LEU A 314 15.24 -1.56 -14.41
N ASN A 315 16.26 -2.40 -14.58
CA ASN A 315 16.67 -2.93 -15.89
C ASN A 315 15.70 -4.01 -16.43
N LEU A 316 14.81 -4.56 -15.60
CA LEU A 316 13.83 -5.57 -16.04
C LEU A 316 12.67 -4.94 -16.81
N ILE A 317 12.30 -3.71 -16.45
CA ILE A 317 11.13 -2.96 -16.94
C ILE A 317 11.53 -1.77 -17.82
N SER A 318 10.55 -1.18 -18.50
CA SER A 318 10.62 0.16 -19.09
C SER A 318 9.49 1.01 -18.52
N ALA A 319 9.75 2.30 -18.25
CA ALA A 319 8.73 3.18 -17.68
C ALA A 319 8.85 4.59 -18.25
N LYS A 320 7.73 5.25 -18.58
CA LYS A 320 7.73 6.68 -18.96
C LYS A 320 7.78 7.58 -17.73
N ILE A 321 6.99 7.27 -16.71
CA ILE A 321 6.84 8.06 -15.49
C ILE A 321 7.06 7.18 -14.26
N PHE A 322 7.89 7.63 -13.33
CA PHE A 322 8.01 7.08 -11.99
C PHE A 322 7.32 8.01 -10.98
N LEU A 323 6.41 7.47 -10.17
CA LEU A 323 5.77 8.18 -9.07
C LEU A 323 6.46 7.86 -7.75
N ILE A 324 6.63 8.90 -6.94
CA ILE A 324 7.16 8.81 -5.57
C ILE A 324 6.26 9.65 -4.66
N SER A 325 5.59 8.98 -3.72
CA SER A 325 4.69 9.56 -2.73
C SER A 325 5.39 9.67 -1.37
N THR A 326 5.86 10.85 -0.96
CA THR A 326 6.39 11.06 0.42
C THR A 326 6.75 12.53 0.68
N ASN A 327 6.55 12.97 1.92
CA ASN A 327 6.95 14.30 2.40
C ASN A 327 8.41 14.44 2.84
N GLY A 328 9.22 13.37 2.79
CA GLY A 328 10.62 13.44 3.22
C GLY A 328 10.93 12.74 4.54
N ARG A 329 9.90 12.37 5.30
CA ARG A 329 10.06 11.63 6.56
C ARG A 329 10.79 10.30 6.29
N TYR A 330 11.58 9.85 7.26
CA TYR A 330 12.43 8.65 7.15
C TYR A 330 13.48 8.71 6.02
N ALA A 331 13.82 9.91 5.56
CA ALA A 331 14.79 10.15 4.49
C ALA A 331 14.39 9.58 3.12
N HIS A 332 13.10 9.36 2.87
CA HIS A 332 12.56 9.01 1.55
C HIS A 332 12.26 10.27 0.70
N PRO A 333 12.30 10.18 -0.64
CA PRO A 333 12.92 9.10 -1.38
C PRO A 333 14.43 9.05 -1.11
N SER A 334 15.03 7.87 -1.19
CA SER A 334 16.48 7.74 -1.00
C SER A 334 17.23 8.29 -2.21
N LEU A 335 18.33 9.02 -2.01
CA LEU A 335 19.15 9.51 -3.13
C LEU A 335 19.68 8.37 -4.01
N SER A 336 20.01 7.22 -3.40
CA SER A 336 20.36 6.01 -4.14
C SER A 336 19.28 5.54 -5.10
N THR A 337 18.00 5.62 -4.71
CA THR A 337 16.88 5.28 -5.58
C THR A 337 16.81 6.22 -6.78
N ILE A 338 16.94 7.53 -6.54
CA ILE A 338 16.95 8.54 -7.60
C ILE A 338 18.11 8.30 -8.57
N ALA A 339 19.32 8.09 -8.06
CA ALA A 339 20.50 7.81 -8.88
C ALA A 339 20.34 6.56 -9.76
N LYS A 340 19.75 5.48 -9.20
CA LYS A 340 19.44 4.27 -9.97
C LYS A 340 18.43 4.51 -11.08
N VAL A 341 17.38 5.31 -10.82
CA VAL A 341 16.40 5.68 -11.86
C VAL A 341 17.06 6.51 -12.94
N ILE A 342 17.85 7.54 -12.59
CA ILE A 342 18.59 8.37 -13.56
C ILE A 342 19.47 7.50 -14.46
N LYS A 343 20.21 6.55 -13.87
CA LYS A 343 21.11 5.65 -14.62
C LYS A 343 20.36 4.68 -15.53
N CYS A 344 19.33 4.00 -15.02
CA CYS A 344 18.62 2.95 -15.76
C CYS A 344 17.60 3.51 -16.77
N HIS A 345 17.06 4.70 -16.50
CA HIS A 345 15.91 5.29 -17.22
C HIS A 345 16.13 6.77 -17.56
N PRO A 346 17.23 7.16 -18.23
CA PRO A 346 17.63 8.55 -18.41
C PRO A 346 16.64 9.42 -19.21
N LYS A 347 15.66 8.81 -19.89
CA LYS A 347 14.64 9.50 -20.70
C LYS A 347 13.27 9.58 -20.01
N SER A 348 13.15 9.01 -18.82
CA SER A 348 11.90 8.97 -18.07
C SER A 348 11.75 10.22 -17.20
N GLN A 349 10.58 10.35 -16.59
CA GLN A 349 10.29 11.42 -15.65
C GLN A 349 10.06 10.86 -14.25
N ILE A 350 10.54 11.56 -13.22
CA ILE A 350 10.10 11.33 -11.83
C ILE A 350 9.08 12.41 -11.46
N ILE A 351 7.94 12.00 -10.93
CA ILE A 351 6.93 12.91 -10.35
C ILE A 351 6.79 12.61 -8.86
N THR A 352 6.89 13.67 -8.06
CA THR A 352 6.70 13.63 -6.60
C THR A 352 5.46 14.42 -6.20
N ASN A 353 4.80 14.07 -5.09
CA ASN A 353 3.70 14.86 -4.51
C ASN A 353 4.18 15.98 -3.56
N TYR A 354 5.47 16.00 -3.24
CA TYR A 354 6.11 17.03 -2.42
C TYR A 354 7.42 17.47 -3.05
N LYS A 355 7.81 18.72 -2.78
CA LYS A 355 9.12 19.23 -3.17
C LYS A 355 10.24 18.58 -2.35
N HIS A 356 11.27 18.08 -3.01
CA HIS A 356 12.46 17.50 -2.39
C HIS A 356 13.73 18.15 -2.92
N ASN A 357 14.32 19.08 -2.16
CA ASN A 357 15.54 19.81 -2.59
C ASN A 357 16.68 18.86 -3.00
N LYS A 358 16.84 17.74 -2.29
CA LYS A 358 17.87 16.73 -2.60
C LYS A 358 17.64 16.02 -3.95
N VAL A 359 16.38 15.83 -4.33
CA VAL A 359 16.00 15.21 -5.61
C VAL A 359 16.19 16.21 -6.75
N GLU A 360 15.79 17.47 -6.55
CA GLU A 360 16.01 18.54 -7.53
C GLU A 360 17.50 18.79 -7.79
N ALA A 361 18.34 18.77 -6.74
CA ALA A 361 19.78 18.98 -6.85
C ALA A 361 20.45 17.90 -7.73
N ILE A 362 20.22 16.61 -7.42
CA ILE A 362 20.78 15.51 -8.22
C ILE A 362 20.17 15.49 -9.62
N ALA A 363 18.88 15.75 -9.79
CA ALA A 363 18.27 15.79 -11.11
C ALA A 363 18.85 16.90 -11.99
N SER A 364 19.12 18.08 -11.42
CA SER A 364 19.75 19.19 -12.12
C SER A 364 21.19 18.88 -12.53
N GLU A 365 21.93 18.13 -11.74
CA GLU A 365 23.32 17.74 -12.05
C GLU A 365 23.39 16.80 -13.28
N TYR A 366 22.38 15.94 -13.46
CA TYR A 366 22.32 14.94 -14.53
C TYR A 366 21.32 15.27 -15.64
N ASP A 367 20.80 16.51 -15.71
CA ASP A 367 19.79 16.96 -16.68
C ASP A 367 18.56 16.03 -16.77
N PHE A 368 18.10 15.56 -15.61
CA PHE A 368 17.01 14.59 -15.50
C PHE A 368 15.66 15.26 -15.24
N ASN A 369 14.60 14.76 -15.90
CA ASN A 369 13.27 15.33 -15.77
C ASN A 369 12.60 14.95 -14.43
N VAL A 370 12.46 15.94 -13.54
CA VAL A 370 11.71 15.82 -12.28
C VAL A 370 10.65 16.92 -12.20
N SER A 371 9.46 16.56 -11.72
CA SER A 371 8.44 17.55 -11.38
C SER A 371 7.71 17.21 -10.07
N VAL A 372 7.02 18.22 -9.54
CA VAL A 372 6.13 18.07 -8.39
C VAL A 372 4.70 18.23 -8.90
N SER A 373 3.88 17.17 -8.78
CA SER A 373 2.47 17.22 -9.14
C SER A 373 1.68 16.18 -8.36
N ASN A 374 0.48 16.58 -7.95
CA ASN A 374 -0.52 15.67 -7.36
C ASN A 374 -1.49 15.11 -8.41
N ILE A 375 -1.40 15.57 -9.66
CA ILE A 375 -2.27 15.15 -10.76
C ILE A 375 -1.38 14.72 -11.93
N ILE A 376 -1.61 13.50 -12.40
CA ILE A 376 -0.89 12.90 -13.51
C ILE A 376 -1.93 12.47 -14.54
N GLU A 377 -1.81 13.01 -15.74
CA GLU A 377 -2.65 12.67 -16.88
C GLU A 377 -1.82 11.84 -17.84
N VAL A 378 -2.30 10.63 -18.13
CA VAL A 378 -1.65 9.69 -19.03
C VAL A 378 -2.48 9.65 -20.31
N GLU A 379 -1.97 10.36 -21.32
CA GLU A 379 -2.56 10.48 -22.66
C GLU A 379 -2.40 9.22 -23.49
#